data_AF-W7LAP6-F1
#
_entry.id   AF-W7LAP6-F1
#
_cell.length_a   1.000
_cell.length_b   1.000
_cell.length_c   1.000
_cell.angle_alpha   90.00
_cell.angle_beta   90.00
_cell.angle_gamma   90.00
#
_symmetry.space_group_name_H-M   'P 1'
#
loop_
_entity.id
_entity.type
_entity.pdbx_description
1 polymer ?
#
loop_
_entity_poly.entity_id
_entity_poly.type
_entity_poly.pdbx_seq_one_letter_code
_entity_poly.pdbx_strand_id
1 'polypeptide(L)'
;MGKKIHTITLRELEFVEIEGEYKEVYKNEKKYPLFLSNHSLRRGRDMGLVRSSMINDLLGMEKSVKGKEDDEAARELINDLSEEKMHNVIYLAFLGANPRSEYTIDDFLQRYHLDYTETLNLYLEILKSSVDGGSNKFAAGLRKSTKKPSSKEKK
;
A
#
# COMPACT_ATOMS: atom_id res chain seq x y z
N MET A 1 -13.80 6.08 17.81
CA MET A 1 -13.07 6.87 16.79
C MET A 1 -13.09 6.09 15.48
N GLY A 2 -13.53 6.72 14.38
CA GLY A 2 -13.54 6.09 13.06
C GLY A 2 -12.13 5.97 12.48
N LYS A 3 -11.92 5.02 11.57
CA LYS A 3 -10.63 4.87 10.86
C LYS A 3 -10.39 6.11 9.97
N LYS A 4 -9.18 6.67 9.99
CA LYS A 4 -8.75 7.69 9.01
C LYS A 4 -8.74 7.01 7.63
N ILE A 5 -9.50 7.55 6.68
CA ILE A 5 -9.53 7.08 5.30
C ILE A 5 -8.62 7.99 4.49
N HIS A 6 -7.57 7.44 3.91
CA HIS A 6 -6.69 8.16 2.99
C HIS A 6 -7.30 8.12 1.59
N THR A 7 -6.86 9.02 0.70
CA THR A 7 -7.32 9.05 -0.68
C THR A 7 -6.17 9.21 -1.64
N ILE A 8 -6.31 8.63 -2.82
CA ILE A 8 -5.42 8.87 -3.95
C ILE A 8 -6.21 9.42 -5.13
N THR A 9 -5.58 10.30 -5.89
CA THR A 9 -6.07 10.73 -7.19
C THR A 9 -5.41 9.90 -8.28
N LEU A 10 -6.21 9.25 -9.11
CA LEU A 10 -5.76 8.57 -10.33
C LEU A 10 -6.23 9.37 -11.53
N ARG A 11 -5.37 9.55 -12.53
CA ARG A 11 -5.62 10.35 -13.74
C ARG A 11 -4.91 9.71 -14.94
N GLU A 12 -5.36 10.00 -16.14
CA GLU A 12 -4.72 9.53 -17.37
C GLU A 12 -3.81 10.62 -17.93
N LEU A 13 -2.59 10.25 -18.30
CA LEU A 13 -1.65 11.16 -18.98
C LEU A 13 -1.82 11.03 -20.49
N GLU A 14 -2.14 12.14 -21.15
CA GLU A 14 -2.16 12.23 -22.62
C GLU A 14 -1.19 13.32 -23.10
N PHE A 15 -0.54 13.07 -24.23
CA PHE A 15 0.25 14.06 -24.94
C PHE A 15 -0.61 14.65 -26.06
N VAL A 16 -0.92 15.94 -25.96
CA VAL A 16 -1.70 16.66 -26.96
C VAL A 16 -0.82 17.70 -27.66
N GLU A 17 -0.96 17.80 -28.98
CA GLU A 17 -0.29 18.83 -29.75
C GLU A 17 -1.06 20.15 -29.61
N ILE A 18 -0.39 21.17 -29.06
CA ILE A 18 -0.91 22.52 -28.91
C ILE A 18 0.12 23.46 -29.53
N GLU A 19 -0.28 24.14 -30.61
CA GLU A 19 0.56 25.14 -31.30
C GLU A 19 1.89 24.56 -31.85
N GLY A 20 1.89 23.29 -32.27
CA GLY A 20 3.08 22.60 -32.82
C GLY A 20 4.01 22.00 -31.77
N GLU A 21 3.66 22.09 -30.48
CA GLU A 21 4.39 21.45 -29.37
C GLU A 21 3.52 20.41 -28.66
N TYR A 22 4.11 19.27 -28.31
CA TYR A 22 3.43 18.27 -27.47
C TYR A 22 3.46 18.71 -26.01
N LYS A 23 2.28 18.78 -25.38
CA LYS A 23 2.11 19.08 -23.96
C LYS A 23 1.44 17.91 -23.24
N GLU A 24 1.90 17.64 -22.04
CA GLU A 24 1.28 16.70 -21.11
C GLU A 24 -0.01 17.28 -20.54
N VAL A 25 -1.11 16.55 -20.67
CA VAL A 25 -2.41 16.91 -20.10
C VAL A 25 -2.98 15.72 -19.34
N TYR A 26 -3.43 15.99 -18.11
CA TYR A 26 -4.11 15.01 -17.30
C TYR A 26 -5.62 15.01 -17.58
N LYS A 27 -6.19 13.83 -17.82
CA LYS A 27 -7.63 13.62 -18.02
C LYS A 27 -8.19 12.61 -17.02
N ASN A 28 -9.51 12.53 -16.94
CA ASN A 28 -10.24 11.50 -16.20
C ASN A 28 -9.82 11.39 -14.71
N GLU A 29 -9.58 12.53 -14.07
CA GLU A 29 -9.18 12.59 -12.68
C GLU A 29 -10.27 12.04 -11.75
N LYS A 30 -9.90 11.04 -10.93
CA LYS A 30 -10.81 10.45 -9.95
C LYS A 30 -10.12 10.16 -8.63
N LYS A 31 -10.79 10.53 -7.54
CA LYS A 31 -10.36 10.25 -6.17
C LYS A 31 -10.88 8.90 -5.70
N TYR A 32 -9.98 8.10 -5.13
CA TYR A 32 -10.27 6.78 -4.59
C TYR A 32 -9.87 6.70 -3.13
N PRO A 33 -10.70 6.08 -2.27
CA PRO A 33 -10.31 5.80 -0.89
C PRO A 33 -9.22 4.73 -0.85
N LEU A 34 -8.41 4.77 0.21
CA LEU A 34 -7.33 3.84 0.49
C LEU A 34 -7.45 3.32 1.93
N PHE A 35 -7.43 2.00 2.08
CA PHE A 35 -7.39 1.34 3.39
C PHE A 35 -6.87 -0.10 3.26
N LEU A 36 -5.90 -0.49 4.10
CA LEU A 36 -5.44 -1.87 4.16
C LEU A 36 -6.41 -2.76 4.94
N SER A 37 -6.87 -3.83 4.32
CA SER A 37 -7.73 -4.83 4.96
C SER A 37 -7.06 -6.20 4.98
N ASN A 38 -7.49 -7.08 5.88
CA ASN A 38 -7.05 -8.48 5.87
C ASN A 38 -7.34 -9.16 4.52
N HIS A 39 -8.42 -8.76 3.85
CA HIS A 39 -8.78 -9.27 2.52
C HIS A 39 -7.77 -8.82 1.46
N SER A 40 -7.45 -7.53 1.39
CA SER A 40 -6.48 -7.03 0.40
C SER A 40 -5.08 -7.57 0.62
N LEU A 41 -4.65 -7.79 1.86
CA LEU A 41 -3.35 -8.43 2.16
C LEU A 41 -3.31 -9.90 1.74
N ARG A 42 -4.40 -10.64 1.96
CA ARG A 42 -4.51 -12.03 1.48
C ARG A 42 -4.45 -12.07 -0.04
N ARG A 43 -5.25 -11.23 -0.70
CA ARG A 43 -5.27 -11.12 -2.17
C ARG A 43 -3.90 -10.73 -2.72
N GLY A 44 -3.21 -9.77 -2.09
CA GLY A 44 -1.87 -9.37 -2.48
C GLY A 44 -0.83 -10.47 -2.38
N ARG A 45 -0.94 -11.35 -1.37
CA ARG A 45 -0.11 -12.55 -1.29
C ARG A 45 -0.42 -13.54 -2.40
N ASP A 46 -1.69 -13.80 -2.64
CA ASP A 46 -2.15 -14.73 -3.69
C ASP A 46 -1.70 -14.26 -5.08
N MET A 47 -1.62 -12.93 -5.28
CA MET A 47 -1.10 -12.29 -6.51
C MET A 47 0.43 -12.17 -6.55
N GLY A 48 1.16 -12.57 -5.50
CA GLY A 48 2.62 -12.43 -5.43
C GLY A 48 3.14 -11.00 -5.21
N LEU A 49 2.25 -10.01 -5.06
CA LEU A 49 2.57 -8.59 -4.83
C LEU A 49 3.16 -8.32 -3.45
N VAL A 50 2.85 -9.19 -2.49
CA VAL A 50 3.35 -9.06 -1.12
C VAL A 50 3.89 -10.39 -0.62
N ARG A 51 5.14 -10.36 -0.19
CA ARG A 51 5.83 -11.50 0.43
C ARG A 51 5.71 -11.42 1.95
N SER A 52 5.89 -12.56 2.62
CA SER A 52 5.88 -12.61 4.08
C SER A 52 6.92 -11.69 4.72
N SER A 53 8.07 -11.46 4.06
CA SER A 53 9.08 -10.48 4.48
C SER A 53 8.49 -9.07 4.52
N MET A 54 7.88 -8.63 3.43
CA MET A 54 7.25 -7.32 3.28
C MET A 54 6.10 -7.09 4.29
N ILE A 55 5.37 -8.15 4.65
CA ILE A 55 4.37 -8.10 5.72
C ILE A 55 5.02 -7.97 7.09
N ASN A 56 6.12 -8.68 7.32
CA ASN A 56 6.88 -8.59 8.55
C ASN A 56 7.57 -7.23 8.69
N ASP A 57 8.02 -6.63 7.58
CA ASP A 57 8.53 -5.27 7.49
C ASP A 57 7.43 -4.28 7.89
N LEU A 58 6.21 -4.45 7.35
CA LEU A 58 5.02 -3.69 7.74
C LEU A 58 4.73 -3.77 9.26
N LEU A 59 4.83 -4.98 9.83
CA LEU A 59 4.64 -5.24 11.26
C LEU A 59 5.82 -4.76 12.12
N GLY A 60 7.01 -4.67 11.55
CA GLY A 60 8.20 -4.08 12.16
C GLY A 60 8.05 -2.57 12.27
N MET A 61 7.58 -1.93 11.20
CA MET A 61 7.27 -0.50 11.18
C MET A 61 6.18 -0.13 12.20
N GLU A 62 5.19 -1.00 12.45
CA GLU A 62 4.25 -0.79 13.57
C GLU A 62 4.96 -0.58 14.91
N LYS A 63 6.01 -1.36 15.18
CA LYS A 63 6.74 -1.29 16.44
C LYS A 63 7.59 -0.02 16.50
N SER A 64 8.27 0.34 15.41
CA SER A 64 9.12 1.52 15.35
C SER A 64 8.33 2.83 15.26
N VAL A 65 7.13 2.85 14.67
CA VAL A 65 6.23 4.04 14.65
C VAL A 65 5.55 4.27 16.00
N LYS A 66 5.36 3.22 16.80
CA LYS A 66 4.89 3.32 18.21
C LYS A 66 6.02 3.64 19.19
N GLY A 67 7.26 3.31 18.85
CA GLY A 67 8.48 3.78 19.51
C GLY A 67 8.80 5.20 19.09
N LYS A 68 9.46 6.00 19.93
CA LYS A 68 9.84 7.37 19.59
C LYS A 68 10.76 7.40 18.35
N GLU A 69 10.64 8.47 17.56
CA GLU A 69 11.14 8.74 16.20
C GLU A 69 12.67 8.66 15.95
N ASP A 70 13.44 7.91 16.74
CA ASP A 70 14.90 7.79 16.59
C ASP A 70 15.37 6.33 16.59
N ASP A 71 14.53 5.44 16.05
CA ASP A 71 14.85 4.02 15.92
C ASP A 71 15.68 3.84 14.64
N GLU A 72 16.97 3.54 14.77
CA GLU A 72 17.90 3.22 13.67
C GLU A 72 17.29 2.18 12.71
N ALA A 73 16.52 1.23 13.27
CA ALA A 73 15.74 0.25 12.53
C ALA A 73 14.68 0.85 11.58
N ALA A 74 14.05 1.97 11.94
CA ALA A 74 13.12 2.67 11.05
C ALA A 74 13.84 3.31 9.86
N ARG A 75 15.04 3.85 10.08
CA ARG A 75 15.87 4.43 9.02
C ARG A 75 16.41 3.34 8.08
N GLU A 76 16.86 2.21 8.61
CA GLU A 76 17.25 1.05 7.80
C GLU A 76 16.09 0.52 6.96
N LEU A 77 14.89 0.42 7.54
CA LEU A 77 13.68 0.02 6.81
C LEU A 77 13.31 0.99 5.68
N ILE A 78 13.48 2.29 5.89
CA ILE A 78 13.26 3.32 4.86
C ILE A 78 14.34 3.21 3.76
N ASN A 79 15.59 2.93 4.12
CA ASN A 79 16.68 2.76 3.16
C ASN A 79 16.53 1.49 2.30
N ASP A 80 15.95 0.42 2.86
CA ASP A 80 15.64 -0.83 2.16
C ASP A 80 14.30 -0.81 1.40
N LEU A 81 13.57 0.31 1.47
CA LEU A 81 12.27 0.48 0.84
C LEU A 81 12.45 0.88 -0.63
N SER A 82 12.19 -0.06 -1.54
CA SER A 82 12.08 0.27 -2.95
C SER A 82 10.73 0.92 -3.27
N GLU A 83 10.71 1.75 -4.32
CA GLU A 83 9.47 2.37 -4.81
C GLU A 83 8.42 1.34 -5.23
N GLU A 84 8.86 0.22 -5.84
CA GLU A 84 8.01 -0.94 -6.14
C GLU A 84 7.27 -1.46 -4.89
N LYS A 85 7.97 -1.55 -3.75
CA LYS A 85 7.37 -1.98 -2.49
C LYS A 85 6.28 -1.01 -2.03
N MET A 86 6.52 0.29 -2.17
CA MET A 86 5.54 1.33 -1.81
C MET A 86 4.30 1.23 -2.69
N HIS A 87 4.50 1.15 -4.01
CA HIS A 87 3.45 0.97 -5.00
C HIS A 87 2.57 -0.25 -4.72
N ASN A 88 3.18 -1.40 -4.43
CA ASN A 88 2.44 -2.63 -4.10
C ASN A 88 1.53 -2.42 -2.88
N VAL A 89 2.02 -1.77 -1.83
CA VAL A 89 1.23 -1.54 -0.60
C VAL A 89 0.10 -0.54 -0.85
N ILE A 90 0.37 0.54 -1.59
CA ILE A 90 -0.66 1.52 -1.93
C ILE A 90 -1.74 0.89 -2.82
N TYR A 91 -1.37 0.06 -3.80
CA TYR A 91 -2.30 -0.69 -4.62
C TYR A 91 -3.15 -1.68 -3.79
N LEU A 92 -2.57 -2.33 -2.78
CA LEU A 92 -3.36 -3.15 -1.86
C LEU A 92 -4.31 -2.34 -0.98
N ALA A 93 -3.92 -1.14 -0.56
CA ALA A 93 -4.82 -0.24 0.15
C ALA A 93 -5.97 0.22 -0.75
N PHE A 94 -5.68 0.42 -2.04
CA PHE A 94 -6.68 0.69 -3.07
C PHE A 94 -7.66 -0.47 -3.22
N LEU A 95 -7.18 -1.71 -3.41
CA LEU A 95 -8.05 -2.89 -3.50
C LEU A 95 -8.83 -3.16 -2.21
N GLY A 96 -8.28 -2.78 -1.05
CA GLY A 96 -8.93 -2.93 0.24
C GLY A 96 -10.15 -2.02 0.41
N ALA A 97 -10.08 -0.80 -0.11
CA ALA A 97 -11.18 0.16 -0.10
C ALA A 97 -12.09 0.06 -1.35
N ASN A 98 -11.59 -0.52 -2.45
CA ASN A 98 -12.27 -0.62 -3.74
C ASN A 98 -12.32 -2.08 -4.24
N PRO A 99 -12.98 -3.00 -3.51
CA PRO A 99 -12.91 -4.44 -3.79
C PRO A 99 -13.50 -4.86 -5.14
N ARG A 100 -14.36 -4.01 -5.73
CA ARG A 100 -14.97 -4.21 -7.06
C ARG A 100 -14.16 -3.56 -8.19
N SER A 101 -13.00 -2.98 -7.90
CA SER A 101 -12.15 -2.42 -8.95
C SER A 101 -11.62 -3.54 -9.84
N GLU A 102 -11.64 -3.27 -11.14
CA GLU A 102 -11.09 -4.12 -12.19
C GLU A 102 -9.65 -3.75 -12.56
N TYR A 103 -9.10 -2.68 -11.96
CA TYR A 103 -7.74 -2.25 -12.25
C TYR A 103 -6.73 -3.31 -11.83
N THR A 104 -5.90 -3.71 -12.78
CA THR A 104 -4.66 -4.42 -12.50
C THR A 104 -3.65 -3.47 -11.84
N ILE A 105 -2.53 -4.01 -11.38
CA ILE A 105 -1.46 -3.16 -10.85
C ILE A 105 -0.89 -2.24 -11.95
N ASP A 106 -0.77 -2.74 -13.17
CA ASP A 106 -0.25 -1.96 -14.30
C ASP A 106 -1.22 -0.82 -14.65
N ASP A 107 -2.54 -1.09 -14.71
CA ASP A 107 -3.55 -0.05 -14.93
C ASP A 107 -3.52 1.02 -13.84
N PHE A 108 -3.30 0.59 -12.60
CA PHE A 108 -3.19 1.50 -11.47
C PHE A 108 -1.95 2.38 -11.58
N LEU A 109 -0.79 1.79 -11.89
CA LEU A 109 0.49 2.50 -12.00
C LEU A 109 0.55 3.45 -13.18
N GLN A 110 -0.07 3.11 -14.31
CA GLN A 110 -0.20 4.03 -15.45
C GLN A 110 -0.95 5.31 -15.09
N ARG A 111 -1.83 5.24 -14.09
CA ARG A 111 -2.65 6.37 -13.61
C ARG A 111 -2.12 7.01 -12.33
N TYR A 112 -1.05 6.43 -11.79
CA TYR A 112 -0.38 6.85 -10.58
C TYR A 112 0.73 7.82 -10.97
N HIS A 113 0.60 9.08 -10.56
CA HIS A 113 1.53 10.14 -10.95
C HIS A 113 2.02 10.95 -9.74
N LEU A 114 2.02 10.35 -8.55
CA LEU A 114 2.67 10.95 -7.40
C LEU A 114 4.19 10.77 -7.53
N ASP A 115 4.96 11.76 -7.07
CA ASP A 115 6.41 11.61 -7.01
C ASP A 115 6.84 10.66 -5.89
N TYR A 116 8.14 10.37 -5.81
CA TYR A 116 8.69 9.47 -4.79
C TYR A 116 8.39 9.93 -3.36
N THR A 117 8.48 11.23 -3.09
CA THR A 117 8.28 11.80 -1.74
C THR A 117 6.81 11.72 -1.34
N GLU A 118 5.91 12.06 -2.25
CA GLU A 118 4.47 11.91 -2.07
C GLU A 118 4.08 10.44 -1.87
N THR A 119 4.71 9.54 -2.63
CA THR A 119 4.54 8.08 -2.53
C THR A 119 4.98 7.55 -1.16
N LEU A 120 6.15 7.96 -0.69
CA LEU A 120 6.66 7.61 0.64
C LEU A 120 5.74 8.11 1.75
N ASN A 121 5.30 9.36 1.67
CA ASN A 121 4.39 9.95 2.65
C ASN A 121 3.06 9.19 2.70
N LEU A 122 2.46 8.92 1.53
CA LEU A 122 1.20 8.17 1.44
C LEU A 122 1.36 6.74 1.98
N TYR A 123 2.47 6.07 1.65
CA TYR A 123 2.81 4.77 2.19
C TYR A 123 2.85 4.79 3.72
N LEU A 124 3.63 5.70 4.32
CA LEU A 124 3.76 5.83 5.78
C LEU A 124 2.41 6.12 6.47
N GLU A 125 1.60 6.98 5.86
CA GLU A 125 0.25 7.31 6.35
C GLU A 125 -0.70 6.10 6.36
N ILE A 126 -0.71 5.31 5.28
CA ILE A 126 -1.48 4.06 5.18
C ILE A 126 -1.05 3.08 6.27
N LEU A 127 0.25 2.97 6.52
CA LEU A 127 0.76 2.08 7.57
C LEU A 127 0.33 2.54 8.96
N LYS A 128 0.55 3.82 9.28
CA LYS A 128 0.19 4.40 10.57
C LYS A 128 -1.31 4.22 10.86
N SER A 129 -2.17 4.50 9.89
CA SER A 129 -3.62 4.33 10.04
C SER A 129 -4.06 2.87 10.22
N SER A 130 -3.35 1.92 9.60
CA SER A 130 -3.61 0.48 9.75
C SER A 130 -3.25 -0.03 11.15
N VAL A 131 -2.25 0.58 11.77
CA VAL A 131 -1.71 0.27 13.10
C VAL A 131 -2.51 0.94 14.23
N ASP A 132 -2.89 2.21 14.04
CA ASP A 132 -3.58 3.03 15.05
C ASP A 132 -5.09 2.74 15.13
N GLY A 133 -5.66 2.05 14.14
CA GLY A 133 -7.09 1.71 14.02
C GLY A 133 -7.68 0.79 15.10
N GLY A 134 -7.02 0.61 16.25
CA GLY A 134 -7.63 0.20 17.51
C GLY A 134 -8.09 -1.26 17.62
N SER A 135 -7.72 -2.15 16.69
CA SER A 135 -7.98 -3.57 16.89
C SER A 135 -6.75 -4.43 16.62
N ASN A 136 -6.32 -5.12 17.67
CA ASN A 136 -5.43 -6.28 17.63
C ASN A 136 -5.81 -7.33 16.55
N LYS A 137 -6.98 -7.21 15.90
CA LYS A 137 -7.49 -8.09 14.85
C LYS A 137 -6.80 -7.88 13.50
N PHE A 138 -6.31 -6.68 13.17
CA PHE A 138 -5.51 -6.47 11.96
C PHE A 138 -4.14 -7.15 12.11
N ALA A 139 -3.37 -6.76 13.14
CA ALA A 139 -2.08 -7.37 13.43
C ALA A 139 -2.18 -8.90 13.65
N ALA A 140 -3.22 -9.38 14.34
CA ALA A 140 -3.44 -10.83 14.51
C ALA A 140 -3.84 -11.53 13.20
N GLY A 141 -4.68 -10.89 12.37
CA GLY A 141 -5.02 -11.39 11.05
C GLY A 141 -3.80 -11.46 10.14
N LEU A 142 -2.99 -10.42 10.15
CA LEU A 142 -1.76 -10.29 9.39
C LEU A 142 -0.73 -11.36 9.78
N ARG A 143 -0.48 -11.54 11.09
CA ARG A 143 0.39 -12.60 11.63
C ARG A 143 -0.10 -14.01 11.32
N LYS A 144 -1.42 -14.25 11.34
CA LYS A 144 -1.99 -15.55 10.94
C LYS A 144 -1.77 -15.80 9.45
N SER A 145 -1.80 -14.75 8.67
CA SER A 145 -1.67 -14.80 7.22
C SER A 145 -0.23 -15.02 6.76
N THR A 146 0.77 -14.68 7.59
CA THR A 146 2.20 -14.94 7.32
C THR A 146 2.71 -16.28 7.82
N LYS A 147 1.98 -16.94 8.74
CA LYS A 147 2.32 -18.31 9.16
C LYS A 147 2.08 -19.26 7.98
N LYS A 148 3.14 -19.91 7.49
CA LYS A 148 3.04 -21.06 6.58
C LYS A 148 1.98 -22.02 7.15
N PRO A 149 1.06 -22.56 6.34
CA PRO A 149 0.16 -23.60 6.83
C PRO A 149 1.04 -24.74 7.34
N SER A 150 1.06 -24.97 8.65
CA SER A 150 1.66 -26.17 9.20
C SER A 150 0.83 -27.31 8.64
N SER A 151 1.41 -28.05 7.70
CA SER A 151 0.90 -29.36 7.29
C SER A 151 0.69 -30.16 8.56
N LYS A 152 -0.57 -30.33 8.98
CA LYS A 152 -0.93 -31.34 9.94
C LYS A 152 -0.56 -32.67 9.30
N GLU A 153 0.56 -33.25 9.74
CA GLU A 153 0.68 -34.70 9.79
C GLU A 153 -0.51 -35.20 10.61
N LYS A 154 -1.54 -35.68 9.91
CA LYS A 154 -2.43 -36.69 10.47
C LYS A 154 -1.60 -37.97 10.47
N LYS A 155 -1.12 -38.38 11.63
CA LYS A 155 -0.89 -39.79 11.95
C LYS A 155 -2.05 -40.25 12.82
#